data_AF-A0A9N8M8V2-F1
#
_entry.id   AF-A0A9N8M8V2-F1
#
_cell.length_a   1.000
_cell.length_b   1.000
_cell.length_c   1.000
_cell.angle_alpha   90.00
_cell.angle_beta   90.00
_cell.angle_gamma   90.00
#
_symmetry.space_group_name_H-M   'P 1'
#
loop_
_entity.id
_entity.type
_entity.pdbx_description
1 polymer ?
#
loop_
_entity_poly.entity_id
_entity_poly.type
_entity_poly.pdbx_seq_one_letter_code
_entity_poly.pdbx_strand_id
1 'polypeptide(L)'
;RRLDDELGGLLGLTVDNYYKKTTITVLRKQGETRGTVIFAQLKADVNRDSVSRRSLLRQKMLATVQKSAEGIQEYAERHRTLFAQLGNIDDTLNEPEKVEAFLKGLTPAFFGLKEALYTSQFTSGRALTLNETVNFMMTMEEKRTLGVMTAPPQVLPRFGARQAAVDVDKETPTTLQLEHLTEEEAHAFVARFNSKFRPGSRPGFGTRLGPPSGHPQEADWFAGECNFCLNPGHREARCRMRARLLDGA
;
A
#
# COMPACT_ATOMS: atom_id res chain seq x y z
N ARG A 1 15.86 58.11 -3.51
CA ARG A 1 14.77 58.19 -2.50
C ARG A 1 13.43 58.34 -3.18
N ARG A 2 13.11 59.46 -3.81
CA ARG A 2 11.81 59.68 -4.49
C ARG A 2 11.34 58.54 -5.41
N LEU A 3 12.20 58.02 -6.28
CA LEU A 3 11.86 56.91 -7.19
C LEU A 3 11.61 55.58 -6.46
N ASP A 4 12.29 55.36 -5.34
CA ASP A 4 12.10 54.17 -4.50
C ASP A 4 10.77 54.26 -3.73
N ASP A 5 10.42 55.45 -3.26
CA ASP A 5 9.13 55.70 -2.59
C ASP A 5 7.96 55.59 -3.59
N GLU A 6 8.14 56.06 -4.82
CA GLU A 6 7.17 55.89 -5.93
C GLU A 6 6.98 54.41 -6.29
N LEU A 7 8.07 53.61 -6.31
CA LEU A 7 7.98 52.16 -6.46
C LEU A 7 7.18 51.53 -5.31
N GLY A 8 7.38 51.97 -4.07
CA GLY A 8 6.59 51.52 -2.92
C GLY A 8 5.11 51.89 -3.01
N GLY A 9 4.81 53.05 -3.61
CA GLY A 9 3.46 53.47 -3.99
C GLY A 9 2.84 52.54 -5.03
N LEU A 10 3.56 52.29 -6.12
CA LEU A 10 3.14 51.43 -7.24
C LEU A 10 2.85 50.00 -6.75
N LEU A 11 3.76 49.39 -6.00
CA LEU A 11 3.58 48.05 -5.41
C LEU A 11 2.34 48.01 -4.52
N GLY A 12 2.08 49.08 -3.78
CA GLY A 12 0.86 49.21 -2.97
C GLY A 12 -0.44 49.24 -3.77
N LEU A 13 -0.41 49.48 -5.08
CA LEU A 13 -1.57 49.50 -5.96
C LEU A 13 -1.69 48.23 -6.81
N THR A 14 -0.56 47.67 -7.26
CA THR A 14 -0.53 46.58 -8.25
C THR A 14 -0.53 45.18 -7.65
N VAL A 15 -0.05 45.02 -6.41
CA VAL A 15 0.06 43.71 -5.76
C VAL A 15 -1.31 43.17 -5.34
N ASP A 16 -1.45 41.84 -5.25
CA ASP A 16 -2.68 41.20 -4.77
C ASP A 16 -3.12 41.71 -3.38
N ASN A 17 -4.44 41.73 -3.16
CA ASN A 17 -5.04 42.24 -1.92
C ASN A 17 -4.58 41.50 -0.66
N TYR A 18 -4.21 40.22 -0.77
CA TYR A 18 -3.63 39.46 0.33
C TYR A 18 -2.31 40.10 0.81
N TYR A 19 -1.31 40.22 -0.07
CA TYR A 19 0.00 40.77 0.27
C TYR A 19 -0.02 42.27 0.58
N LYS A 20 -0.99 43.02 0.03
CA LYS A 20 -1.26 44.40 0.48
C LYS A 20 -1.60 44.44 1.97
N LYS A 21 -2.45 43.53 2.45
CA LYS A 21 -2.87 43.47 3.86
C LYS A 21 -1.82 42.86 4.78
N THR A 22 -1.15 41.79 4.35
CA THR A 22 -0.24 41.02 5.20
C THR A 22 1.20 41.57 5.22
N THR A 23 1.70 42.06 4.08
CA THR A 23 3.09 42.53 3.96
C THR A 23 3.17 44.05 3.90
N ILE A 24 2.53 44.67 2.91
CA ILE A 24 2.69 46.11 2.63
C ILE A 24 2.12 46.96 3.78
N THR A 25 0.95 46.62 4.29
CA THR A 25 0.32 47.37 5.40
C THR A 25 1.14 47.27 6.68
N VAL A 26 1.78 46.13 6.95
CA VAL A 26 2.63 45.94 8.13
C VAL A 26 3.90 46.78 8.03
N LEU A 27 4.58 46.74 6.87
CA LEU A 27 5.77 47.55 6.63
C LEU A 27 5.48 49.06 6.71
N ARG A 28 4.35 49.50 6.13
CA ARG A 28 3.92 50.91 6.22
C ARG A 28 3.62 51.34 7.65
N LYS A 29 3.02 50.47 8.48
CA LYS A 29 2.82 50.74 9.91
C LYS A 29 4.14 50.87 10.68
N GLN A 30 5.20 50.23 10.21
CA GLN A 30 6.56 50.36 10.74
C GLN A 30 7.29 51.60 10.19
N GLY A 31 6.63 52.42 9.37
CA GLY A 31 7.21 53.61 8.75
C GLY A 31 7.99 53.34 7.46
N GLU A 32 7.99 52.09 6.96
CA GLU A 32 8.71 51.75 5.74
C GLU A 32 7.86 52.02 4.50
N THR A 33 8.42 52.81 3.59
CA THR A 33 7.77 53.23 2.34
C THR A 33 8.63 52.97 1.11
N ARG A 34 9.89 52.58 1.28
CA ARG A 34 10.81 52.28 0.19
C ARG A 34 10.37 51.03 -0.55
N GLY A 35 10.19 51.16 -1.86
CA GLY A 35 9.77 50.10 -2.75
C GLY A 35 10.73 48.92 -2.81
N THR A 36 12.03 49.17 -2.72
CA THR A 36 13.07 48.11 -2.67
C THR A 36 12.91 47.20 -1.46
N VAL A 37 12.65 47.76 -0.27
CA VAL A 37 12.43 46.99 0.96
C VAL A 37 11.11 46.22 0.89
N ILE A 38 10.05 46.89 0.44
CA ILE A 38 8.74 46.25 0.26
C ILE A 38 8.83 45.11 -0.76
N PHE A 39 9.50 45.33 -1.89
CA PHE A 39 9.69 44.31 -2.91
C PHE A 39 10.50 43.11 -2.42
N ALA A 40 11.59 43.34 -1.68
CA ALA A 40 12.38 42.27 -1.09
C ALA A 40 11.56 41.41 -0.13
N GLN A 41 10.74 42.04 0.72
CA GLN A 41 9.87 41.33 1.65
C GLN A 41 8.74 40.59 0.92
N LEU A 42 8.11 41.21 -0.07
CA LEU A 42 7.09 40.55 -0.90
C LEU A 42 7.65 39.31 -1.60
N LYS A 43 8.86 39.41 -2.14
CA LYS A 43 9.55 38.26 -2.75
C LYS A 43 9.81 37.16 -1.72
N ALA A 44 10.24 37.51 -0.51
CA ALA A 44 10.45 36.55 0.57
C ALA A 44 9.14 35.87 1.00
N ASP A 45 8.06 36.62 1.13
CA ASP A 45 6.75 36.11 1.53
C ASP A 45 6.15 35.21 0.44
N VAL A 46 6.22 35.62 -0.83
CA VAL A 46 5.79 34.78 -1.98
C VAL A 46 6.58 33.49 -2.04
N ASN A 47 7.90 33.54 -1.82
CA ASN A 47 8.74 32.34 -1.79
C ASN A 47 8.43 31.45 -0.57
N ARG A 48 8.14 32.04 0.60
CA ARG A 48 7.75 31.27 1.77
C ARG A 48 6.39 30.58 1.55
N ASP A 49 5.46 31.29 0.96
CA ASP A 49 4.12 30.78 0.66
C ASP A 49 4.18 29.70 -0.43
N SER A 50 5.07 29.83 -1.41
CA SER A 50 5.32 28.77 -2.40
C SER A 50 5.94 27.53 -1.76
N VAL A 51 6.93 27.69 -0.87
CA VAL A 51 7.56 26.57 -0.13
C VAL A 51 6.56 25.87 0.79
N SER A 52 5.76 26.63 1.55
CA SER A 52 4.75 26.06 2.45
C SER A 52 3.64 25.36 1.68
N ARG A 53 3.17 25.94 0.57
CA ARG A 53 2.20 25.32 -0.34
C ARG A 53 2.75 24.05 -0.97
N ARG A 54 4.02 24.05 -1.40
CA ARG A 54 4.71 22.85 -1.90
C ARG A 54 4.75 21.74 -0.86
N SER A 55 5.14 22.08 0.38
CA SER A 55 5.17 21.12 1.49
C SER A 55 3.79 20.53 1.76
N LEU A 56 2.76 21.38 1.83
CA LEU A 56 1.37 20.97 2.04
C LEU A 56 0.88 20.04 0.92
N LEU A 57 1.17 20.37 -0.34
CA LEU A 57 0.77 19.55 -1.48
C LEU A 57 1.50 18.20 -1.52
N ARG A 58 2.80 18.16 -1.19
CA ARG A 58 3.54 16.89 -1.02
C ARG A 58 2.96 16.04 0.10
N GLN A 59 2.61 16.65 1.23
CA GLN A 59 1.95 15.93 2.32
C GLN A 59 0.59 15.37 1.88
N LYS A 60 -0.23 16.17 1.19
CA LYS A 60 -1.52 15.72 0.65
C LYS A 60 -1.36 14.58 -0.35
N MET A 61 -0.37 14.67 -1.24
CA MET A 61 -0.02 13.61 -2.19
C MET A 61 0.25 12.28 -1.47
N LEU A 62 1.10 12.28 -0.44
CA LEU A 62 1.44 11.08 0.32
C LEU A 62 0.30 10.56 1.20
N ALA A 63 -0.58 11.45 1.66
CA ALA A 63 -1.74 11.11 2.49
C ALA A 63 -2.98 10.69 1.66
N THR A 64 -2.91 10.78 0.34
CA THR A 64 -4.05 10.48 -0.53
C THR A 64 -4.24 8.97 -0.68
N VAL A 65 -5.22 8.44 0.04
CA VAL A 65 -5.62 7.02 0.00
C VAL A 65 -6.87 6.86 -0.87
N GLN A 66 -6.95 5.74 -1.59
CA GLN A 66 -8.12 5.33 -2.36
C GLN A 66 -9.28 5.02 -1.41
N LYS A 67 -10.47 5.54 -1.71
CA LYS A 67 -11.68 5.28 -0.91
C LYS A 67 -12.21 3.87 -1.21
N SER A 68 -12.97 3.29 -0.27
CA SER A 68 -13.43 1.89 -0.35
C SER A 68 -14.30 1.55 -1.57
N ALA A 69 -15.02 2.52 -2.13
CA ALA A 69 -15.88 2.34 -3.32
C ALA A 69 -15.36 3.09 -4.56
N GLU A 70 -14.16 3.66 -4.48
CA GLU A 70 -13.59 4.47 -5.55
C GLU A 70 -12.79 3.59 -6.53
N GLY A 71 -13.11 3.71 -7.82
CA GLY A 71 -12.39 3.00 -8.88
C GLY A 71 -10.97 3.52 -9.08
N ILE A 72 -10.14 2.77 -9.80
CA ILE A 72 -8.73 3.13 -10.05
C ILE A 72 -8.62 4.44 -10.83
N GLN A 73 -9.53 4.67 -11.78
CA GLN A 73 -9.54 5.89 -12.59
C GLN A 73 -9.82 7.14 -11.75
N GLU A 74 -10.88 7.13 -10.93
CA GLU A 74 -11.25 8.25 -10.06
C GLU A 74 -10.12 8.57 -9.07
N TYR A 75 -9.50 7.53 -8.51
CA TYR A 75 -8.34 7.67 -7.64
C TYR A 75 -7.14 8.30 -8.36
N ALA A 76 -6.86 7.86 -9.58
CA ALA A 76 -5.79 8.40 -10.42
C ALA A 76 -6.03 9.88 -10.77
N GLU A 77 -7.28 10.27 -11.05
CA GLU A 77 -7.64 11.67 -11.33
C GLU A 77 -7.34 12.59 -10.14
N ARG A 78 -7.64 12.15 -8.90
CA ARG A 78 -7.26 12.92 -7.71
C ARG A 78 -5.76 13.13 -7.61
N HIS A 79 -4.96 12.08 -7.85
CA HIS A 79 -3.51 12.21 -7.89
C HIS A 79 -3.02 13.12 -9.02
N ARG A 80 -3.59 13.02 -10.23
CA ARG A 80 -3.27 13.92 -11.35
C ARG A 80 -3.52 15.39 -11.02
N THR A 81 -4.62 15.71 -10.33
CA THR A 81 -4.88 17.10 -9.91
C THR A 81 -3.84 17.60 -8.90
N LEU A 82 -3.41 16.75 -7.97
CA LEU A 82 -2.35 17.08 -7.01
C LEU A 82 -1.00 17.26 -7.71
N PHE A 83 -0.64 16.38 -8.65
CA PHE A 83 0.60 16.49 -9.42
C PHE A 83 0.62 17.75 -10.29
N ALA A 84 -0.51 18.11 -10.92
CA ALA A 84 -0.60 19.36 -11.68
C ALA A 84 -0.45 20.60 -10.78
N GLN A 85 -1.07 20.59 -9.60
CA GLN A 85 -0.91 21.67 -8.62
C GLN A 85 0.52 21.77 -8.09
N LEU A 86 1.20 20.62 -7.92
CA LEU A 86 2.59 20.59 -7.50
C LEU A 86 3.52 21.07 -8.62
N GLY A 87 3.31 20.62 -9.86
CA GLY A 87 4.11 21.02 -11.02
C GLY A 87 4.11 22.53 -11.27
N ASN A 88 3.01 23.22 -10.96
CA ASN A 88 2.97 24.70 -11.04
C ASN A 88 3.93 25.41 -10.05
N ILE A 89 4.48 24.69 -9.07
CA ILE A 89 5.31 25.21 -7.97
C ILE A 89 6.68 24.52 -7.93
N ASP A 90 6.74 23.26 -8.36
CA ASP A 90 7.89 22.38 -8.24
C ASP A 90 7.97 21.41 -9.43
N ASP A 91 8.91 21.67 -10.33
CA ASP A 91 9.19 20.85 -11.51
C ASP A 91 10.08 19.63 -11.21
N THR A 92 10.49 19.43 -9.95
CA THR A 92 11.41 18.33 -9.57
C THR A 92 10.72 16.98 -9.36
N LEU A 93 9.39 16.93 -9.43
CA LEU A 93 8.63 15.70 -9.20
C LEU A 93 8.78 14.71 -10.35
N ASN A 94 9.54 13.65 -10.10
CA ASN A 94 9.84 12.63 -11.10
C ASN A 94 8.70 11.61 -11.26
N GLU A 95 8.61 10.97 -12.44
CA GLU A 95 7.61 9.93 -12.70
C GLU A 95 7.62 8.75 -11.70
N PRO A 96 8.78 8.22 -11.27
CA PRO A 96 8.82 7.15 -10.27
C PRO A 96 8.17 7.55 -8.94
N GLU A 97 8.36 8.80 -8.51
CA GLU A 97 7.76 9.32 -7.26
C GLU A 97 6.23 9.42 -7.39
N LYS A 98 5.73 9.81 -8.57
CA LYS A 98 4.28 9.84 -8.86
C LYS A 98 3.69 8.43 -8.79
N VAL A 99 4.37 7.45 -9.37
CA VAL A 99 3.96 6.04 -9.36
C VAL A 99 3.98 5.50 -7.92
N GLU A 100 5.03 5.76 -7.15
CA GLU A 100 5.11 5.32 -5.76
C GLU A 100 3.99 5.93 -4.90
N ALA A 101 3.76 7.24 -5.01
CA ALA A 101 2.70 7.94 -4.30
C ALA A 101 1.31 7.38 -4.64
N PHE A 102 1.06 7.07 -5.91
CA PHE A 102 -0.16 6.44 -6.37
C PHE A 102 -0.33 5.01 -5.81
N LEU A 103 0.70 4.16 -5.92
CA LEU A 103 0.63 2.76 -5.48
C LEU A 103 0.62 2.59 -3.94
N LYS A 104 1.08 3.58 -3.18
CA LYS A 104 1.12 3.54 -1.71
C LYS A 104 -0.27 3.64 -1.08
N GLY A 105 -1.14 4.45 -1.65
CA GLY A 105 -2.48 4.69 -1.11
C GLY A 105 -3.57 3.78 -1.68
N LEU A 106 -3.22 2.77 -2.48
CA LEU A 106 -4.20 1.80 -2.99
C LEU A 106 -4.87 1.01 -1.86
N THR A 107 -6.15 0.68 -2.05
CA THR A 107 -6.85 -0.19 -1.10
C THR A 107 -6.27 -1.61 -1.13
N PRO A 108 -6.36 -2.37 -0.02
CA PRO A 108 -5.85 -3.74 0.05
C PRO A 108 -6.41 -4.67 -1.02
N ALA A 109 -7.62 -4.38 -1.52
CA ALA A 109 -8.23 -5.13 -2.61
C ALA A 109 -7.36 -5.18 -3.88
N PHE A 110 -6.48 -4.21 -4.09
CA PHE A 110 -5.62 -4.11 -5.26
C PHE A 110 -4.15 -4.48 -5.00
N PHE A 111 -3.81 -5.00 -3.80
CA PHE A 111 -2.42 -5.37 -3.49
C PHE A 111 -1.86 -6.46 -4.42
N GLY A 112 -2.67 -7.45 -4.79
CA GLY A 112 -2.25 -8.45 -5.79
C GLY A 112 -1.94 -7.84 -7.17
N LEU A 113 -2.62 -6.75 -7.55
CA LEU A 113 -2.31 -6.04 -8.81
C LEU A 113 -1.01 -5.23 -8.70
N LYS A 114 -0.77 -4.63 -7.54
CA LYS A 114 0.48 -3.93 -7.22
C LYS A 114 1.67 -4.89 -7.31
N GLU A 115 1.56 -6.10 -6.77
CA GLU A 115 2.58 -7.14 -6.90
C GLU A 115 2.82 -7.55 -8.36
N ALA A 116 1.74 -7.81 -9.11
CA ALA A 116 1.84 -8.15 -10.53
C ALA A 116 2.53 -7.04 -11.36
N LEU A 117 2.26 -5.78 -11.03
CA LEU A 117 2.93 -4.64 -11.65
C LEU A 117 4.42 -4.60 -11.31
N TYR A 118 4.81 -4.84 -10.05
CA TYR A 118 6.24 -4.92 -9.69
C TYR A 118 6.95 -6.08 -10.40
N THR A 119 6.32 -7.25 -10.49
CA THR A 119 6.88 -8.38 -11.25
C THR A 119 7.04 -8.02 -12.74
N SER A 120 6.07 -7.32 -13.32
CA SER A 120 6.14 -6.84 -14.71
C SER A 120 7.28 -5.84 -14.93
N GLN A 121 7.50 -4.90 -14.00
CA GLN A 121 8.60 -3.95 -14.09
C GLN A 121 9.96 -4.63 -13.91
N PHE A 122 10.07 -5.57 -12.97
CA PHE A 122 11.29 -6.33 -12.75
C PHE A 122 11.70 -7.15 -13.98
N THR A 123 10.73 -7.83 -14.60
CA THR A 123 10.97 -8.66 -15.79
C THR A 123 11.28 -7.85 -17.04
N SER A 124 10.64 -6.69 -17.22
CA SER A 124 10.87 -5.80 -18.36
C SER A 124 12.09 -4.89 -18.20
N GLY A 125 12.60 -4.71 -16.97
CA GLY A 125 13.67 -3.78 -16.65
C GLY A 125 13.30 -2.31 -16.85
N ARG A 126 12.01 -1.99 -17.05
CA ARG A 126 11.54 -0.64 -17.37
C ARG A 126 10.63 -0.12 -16.26
N ALA A 127 10.96 1.05 -15.73
CA ALA A 127 10.05 1.80 -14.88
C ALA A 127 8.87 2.31 -15.73
N LEU A 128 7.65 2.06 -15.27
CA LEU A 128 6.44 2.56 -15.93
C LEU A 128 6.21 4.02 -15.53
N THR A 129 5.65 4.80 -16.44
CA THR A 129 5.12 6.13 -16.12
C THR A 129 3.82 6.01 -15.32
N LEU A 130 3.35 7.11 -14.73
CA LEU A 130 2.05 7.13 -14.04
C LEU A 130 0.90 6.68 -14.95
N ASN A 131 0.85 7.17 -16.18
CA ASN A 131 -0.25 6.83 -17.10
C ASN A 131 -0.23 5.36 -17.49
N GLU A 132 0.95 4.79 -17.72
CA GLU A 132 1.09 3.36 -18.01
C GLU A 132 0.71 2.49 -16.82
N THR A 133 1.08 2.93 -15.61
CA THR A 133 0.68 2.28 -14.36
C THR A 133 -0.83 2.28 -14.19
N VAL A 134 -1.48 3.43 -14.40
CA VAL A 134 -2.95 3.54 -14.30
C VAL A 134 -3.64 2.65 -15.33
N ASN A 135 -3.16 2.64 -16.58
CA ASN A 135 -3.73 1.80 -17.64
C ASN A 135 -3.59 0.31 -17.33
N PHE A 136 -2.43 -0.11 -16.83
CA PHE A 136 -2.21 -1.49 -16.39
C PHE A 136 -3.18 -1.89 -15.28
N MET A 137 -3.32 -1.03 -14.27
CA MET A 137 -4.18 -1.25 -13.12
C MET A 137 -5.66 -1.33 -13.54
N MET A 138 -6.13 -0.43 -14.42
CA MET A 138 -7.50 -0.46 -14.97
C MET A 138 -7.76 -1.74 -15.78
N THR A 139 -6.83 -2.13 -16.66
CA THR A 139 -6.97 -3.36 -17.47
C THR A 139 -7.11 -4.60 -16.59
N MET A 140 -6.39 -4.63 -15.46
CA MET A 140 -6.45 -5.74 -14.52
C MET A 140 -7.69 -5.70 -13.62
N GLU A 141 -8.19 -4.51 -13.29
CA GLU A 141 -9.49 -4.33 -12.62
C GLU A 141 -10.63 -4.87 -13.50
N GLU A 142 -10.66 -4.54 -14.78
CA GLU A 142 -11.64 -5.06 -15.75
C GLU A 142 -11.57 -6.59 -15.88
N LYS A 143 -10.37 -7.16 -15.95
CA LYS A 143 -10.21 -8.62 -15.98
C LYS A 143 -10.73 -9.29 -14.71
N ARG A 144 -10.56 -8.65 -13.55
CA ARG A 144 -11.07 -9.14 -12.27
C ARG A 144 -12.59 -9.07 -12.22
N THR A 145 -13.20 -7.98 -12.64
CA THR A 145 -14.67 -7.83 -12.66
C THR A 145 -15.30 -8.83 -13.65
N LEU A 146 -14.72 -8.97 -14.84
CA LEU A 146 -15.16 -9.95 -15.83
C LEU A 146 -15.00 -11.39 -15.33
N GLY A 147 -13.87 -11.74 -14.72
CA GLY A 147 -13.64 -13.07 -14.15
C GLY A 147 -14.61 -13.45 -13.02
N VAL A 148 -15.09 -12.46 -12.26
CA VAL A 148 -16.15 -12.64 -11.25
C VAL A 148 -17.52 -12.83 -11.91
N MET A 149 -17.81 -12.13 -13.02
CA MET A 149 -19.08 -12.25 -13.75
C MET A 149 -19.19 -13.54 -14.58
N THR A 150 -18.07 -14.10 -15.04
CA THR A 150 -18.05 -15.35 -15.81
C THR A 150 -17.79 -16.60 -14.96
N ALA A 151 -17.62 -16.45 -13.65
CA ALA A 151 -17.49 -17.60 -12.76
C ALA A 151 -18.82 -18.37 -12.75
N PRO A 152 -18.83 -19.69 -13.05
CA PRO A 152 -20.05 -20.47 -13.01
C PRO A 152 -20.66 -20.39 -11.60
N PRO A 153 -21.99 -20.30 -11.46
CA PRO A 153 -22.62 -20.24 -10.15
C PRO A 153 -22.15 -21.45 -9.34
N GLN A 154 -21.43 -21.18 -8.25
CA GLN A 154 -21.00 -22.21 -7.32
C GLN A 154 -22.26 -22.90 -6.81
N VAL A 155 -22.46 -24.15 -7.24
CA VAL A 155 -23.58 -24.98 -6.79
C VAL A 155 -23.40 -25.15 -5.29
N LEU A 156 -24.27 -24.52 -4.51
CA LEU A 156 -24.34 -24.73 -3.06
C LEU A 156 -24.44 -26.23 -2.81
N PRO A 157 -23.52 -26.85 -2.03
CA PRO A 157 -23.60 -28.27 -1.77
C PRO A 157 -24.88 -28.55 -0.97
N ARG A 158 -25.82 -29.22 -1.64
CA ARG A 158 -27.07 -29.69 -1.07
C ARG A 158 -26.71 -30.70 0.03
N PHE A 159 -27.05 -30.37 1.27
CA PHE A 159 -26.85 -31.25 2.41
C PHE A 159 -27.57 -32.59 2.18
N GLY A 160 -26.82 -33.69 2.32
CA GLY A 160 -27.37 -35.03 2.57
C GLY A 160 -27.52 -35.92 1.33
N ALA A 161 -26.45 -36.63 0.97
CA ALA A 161 -26.55 -37.97 0.37
C ALA A 161 -25.26 -38.73 0.66
N ARG A 162 -25.35 -39.71 1.56
CA ARG A 162 -24.34 -40.75 1.80
C ARG A 162 -24.28 -41.67 0.58
N GLN A 163 -23.08 -41.93 0.06
CA GLN A 163 -22.66 -43.16 -0.62
C GLN A 163 -21.12 -43.15 -0.51
N ALA A 164 -20.51 -43.88 0.44
CA ALA A 164 -20.21 -45.30 0.35
C ALA A 164 -19.46 -45.67 -0.94
N ALA A 165 -18.16 -45.39 -0.96
CA ALA A 165 -17.19 -46.15 -1.74
C ALA A 165 -16.04 -46.49 -0.79
N VAL A 166 -16.01 -47.76 -0.41
CA VAL A 166 -14.94 -48.41 0.33
C VAL A 166 -13.87 -48.73 -0.70
N ASP A 167 -12.68 -48.15 -0.55
CA ASP A 167 -11.45 -48.78 -1.02
C ASP A 167 -10.50 -48.84 0.18
N VAL A 168 -10.39 -50.06 0.69
CA VAL A 168 -9.38 -50.49 1.65
C VAL A 168 -8.12 -50.76 0.85
N ASP A 169 -7.01 -50.08 1.15
CA ASP A 169 -5.76 -50.80 1.41
C ASP A 169 -4.66 -49.95 2.06
N LYS A 170 -4.16 -50.53 3.16
CA LYS A 170 -2.80 -50.48 3.73
C LYS A 170 -2.31 -49.20 4.40
N GLU A 171 -2.54 -49.17 5.71
CA GLU A 171 -1.58 -48.63 6.68
C GLU A 171 -0.30 -49.49 6.67
N THR A 172 0.85 -48.83 6.50
CA THR A 172 2.12 -49.30 7.06
C THR A 172 2.76 -48.15 7.83
N PRO A 173 3.21 -48.38 9.08
CA PRO A 173 3.94 -47.39 9.86
C PRO A 173 5.40 -47.43 9.43
N THR A 174 6.02 -46.28 9.16
CA THR A 174 7.48 -46.23 9.05
C THR A 174 7.98 -44.88 9.56
N THR A 175 8.31 -44.86 10.85
CA THR A 175 9.35 -44.00 11.41
C THR A 175 10.61 -44.13 10.55
N LEU A 176 10.93 -43.10 9.77
CA LEU A 176 12.19 -43.02 9.04
C LEU A 176 13.22 -42.29 9.91
N GLN A 177 14.28 -43.00 10.26
CA GLN A 177 15.48 -42.47 10.89
C GLN A 177 16.17 -41.52 9.91
N LEU A 178 16.43 -40.30 10.37
CA LEU A 178 16.86 -39.14 9.57
C LEU A 178 18.34 -39.19 9.14
N GLU A 179 19.06 -40.28 9.39
CA GLU A 179 20.53 -40.28 9.35
C GLU A 179 21.15 -40.73 8.02
N HIS A 180 20.38 -41.26 7.07
CA HIS A 180 20.93 -41.77 5.80
C HIS A 180 20.04 -41.48 4.58
N LEU A 181 19.69 -40.21 4.36
CA LEU A 181 18.98 -39.78 3.14
C LEU A 181 19.98 -39.34 2.07
N THR A 182 19.82 -39.84 0.84
CA THR A 182 20.57 -39.35 -0.32
C THR A 182 20.09 -37.95 -0.72
N GLU A 183 20.94 -37.16 -1.38
CA GLU A 183 20.64 -35.76 -1.75
C GLU A 183 19.37 -35.65 -2.62
N GLU A 184 19.15 -36.62 -3.51
CA GLU A 184 17.96 -36.69 -4.37
C GLU A 184 16.67 -36.98 -3.57
N GLU A 185 16.75 -37.82 -2.54
CA GLU A 185 15.61 -38.14 -1.67
C GLU A 185 15.27 -36.99 -0.71
N ALA A 186 16.29 -36.26 -0.24
CA ALA A 186 16.12 -35.04 0.54
C ALA A 186 15.45 -33.94 -0.30
N HIS A 187 15.88 -33.77 -1.57
CA HIS A 187 15.25 -32.83 -2.50
C HIS A 187 13.80 -33.22 -2.85
N ALA A 188 13.52 -34.50 -3.05
CA ALA A 188 12.16 -34.99 -3.28
C ALA A 188 11.26 -34.81 -2.04
N PHE A 189 11.79 -35.01 -0.84
CA PHE A 189 11.10 -34.77 0.42
C PHE A 189 10.80 -33.29 0.64
N VAL A 190 11.78 -32.40 0.43
CA VAL A 190 11.62 -30.95 0.55
C VAL A 190 10.69 -30.39 -0.53
N ALA A 191 10.73 -30.92 -1.76
CA ALA A 191 9.77 -30.57 -2.81
C ALA A 191 8.35 -31.00 -2.45
N ARG A 192 8.16 -32.21 -1.89
CA ARG A 192 6.85 -32.66 -1.37
C ARG A 192 6.38 -31.83 -0.19
N PHE A 193 7.27 -31.48 0.73
CA PHE A 193 6.94 -30.67 1.91
C PHE A 193 6.56 -29.24 1.51
N ASN A 194 7.34 -28.59 0.66
CA ASN A 194 7.06 -27.24 0.16
C ASN A 194 5.82 -27.18 -0.74
N SER A 195 5.53 -28.26 -1.49
CA SER A 195 4.27 -28.35 -2.25
C SER A 195 3.04 -28.46 -1.34
N LYS A 196 3.17 -29.06 -0.15
CA LYS A 196 2.12 -29.11 0.88
C LYS A 196 1.94 -27.80 1.66
N PHE A 197 2.94 -26.91 1.67
CA PHE A 197 2.94 -25.65 2.43
C PHE A 197 3.09 -24.40 1.56
N ARG A 198 2.70 -24.43 0.29
CA ARG A 198 2.50 -23.19 -0.49
C ARG A 198 1.25 -22.46 0.01
N PRO A 199 1.34 -21.18 0.41
CA PRO A 199 0.17 -20.37 0.66
C PRO A 199 -0.51 -20.09 -0.68
N GLY A 200 -1.69 -20.69 -0.89
CA GLY A 200 -2.55 -20.39 -2.04
C GLY A 200 -2.96 -21.56 -2.94
N SER A 201 -2.67 -22.82 -2.60
CA SER A 201 -3.04 -23.95 -3.46
C SER A 201 -3.81 -25.05 -2.72
N ARG A 202 -4.98 -24.72 -2.19
CA ARG A 202 -6.07 -25.68 -2.04
C ARG A 202 -7.43 -25.02 -2.37
N PRO A 203 -8.13 -25.50 -3.40
CA PRO A 203 -9.56 -25.26 -3.54
C PRO A 203 -10.30 -26.19 -2.56
N GLY A 204 -11.18 -25.63 -1.73
CA GLY A 204 -12.17 -26.41 -1.00
C GLY A 204 -11.82 -26.84 0.43
N PHE A 205 -11.37 -25.93 1.29
CA PHE A 205 -11.60 -26.05 2.73
C PHE A 205 -11.93 -24.66 3.30
N GLY A 206 -13.21 -24.31 3.26
CA GLY A 206 -13.74 -23.26 4.11
C GLY A 206 -13.51 -23.62 5.58
N THR A 207 -13.15 -22.62 6.38
CA THR A 207 -13.50 -22.52 7.80
C THR A 207 -13.40 -23.82 8.60
N ARG A 208 -12.18 -24.21 9.02
CA ARG A 208 -12.04 -24.89 10.32
C ARG A 208 -11.45 -23.90 11.32
N LEU A 209 -12.31 -23.00 11.76
CA LEU A 209 -12.10 -22.12 12.92
C LEU A 209 -12.34 -22.91 14.21
N GLY A 210 -11.70 -24.07 14.37
CA GLY A 210 -11.86 -24.90 15.56
C GLY A 210 -10.79 -25.99 15.64
N PRO A 211 -10.38 -26.36 16.87
CA PRO A 211 -9.44 -27.45 17.10
C PRO A 211 -10.00 -28.79 16.55
N PRO A 212 -9.13 -29.74 16.16
CA PRO A 212 -9.57 -31.07 15.76
C PRO A 212 -10.31 -31.76 16.93
N SER A 213 -11.42 -32.43 16.62
CA SER A 213 -12.30 -33.07 17.60
C SER A 213 -11.51 -34.00 18.53
N GLY A 214 -11.58 -33.77 19.84
CA GLY A 214 -10.90 -34.59 20.85
C GLY A 214 -9.48 -34.14 21.23
N HIS A 215 -9.05 -32.94 20.82
CA HIS A 215 -7.74 -32.42 21.21
C HIS A 215 -7.74 -31.93 22.67
N PRO A 216 -6.79 -32.36 23.53
CA PRO A 216 -6.77 -32.04 24.97
C PRO A 216 -6.54 -30.56 25.31
N GLN A 217 -6.38 -29.68 24.32
CA GLN A 217 -6.18 -28.23 24.49
C GLN A 217 -7.26 -27.38 23.80
N GLU A 218 -8.48 -27.90 23.71
CA GLU A 218 -9.62 -27.23 23.08
C GLU A 218 -9.89 -25.81 23.66
N ALA A 219 -9.67 -25.63 24.97
CA ALA A 219 -9.89 -24.36 25.67
C ALA A 219 -8.87 -23.25 25.36
N ASP A 220 -7.68 -23.60 24.87
CA ASP A 220 -6.57 -22.65 24.63
C ASP A 220 -6.32 -22.37 23.15
N TRP A 221 -7.11 -22.97 22.26
CA TRP A 221 -6.97 -22.85 20.82
C TRP A 221 -7.33 -21.44 20.34
N PHE A 222 -6.43 -20.82 19.59
CA PHE A 222 -6.66 -19.52 18.97
C PHE A 222 -6.79 -19.65 17.46
N ALA A 223 -7.89 -19.12 16.94
CA ALA A 223 -8.13 -18.99 15.51
C ALA A 223 -7.35 -17.79 14.96
N GLY A 224 -6.08 -18.03 14.62
CA GLY A 224 -5.19 -17.05 14.00
C GLY A 224 -3.75 -17.54 14.05
N GLU A 225 -2.90 -16.98 13.20
CA GLU A 225 -1.46 -17.25 13.20
C GLU A 225 -0.80 -16.45 14.33
N CYS A 226 0.13 -17.09 15.05
CA CYS A 226 0.92 -16.40 16.06
C CYS A 226 1.92 -15.45 15.38
N ASN A 227 1.92 -14.16 15.73
CA ASN A 227 2.82 -13.15 15.14
C ASN A 227 4.31 -13.47 15.32
N PHE A 228 4.65 -14.34 16.28
CA PHE A 228 6.02 -14.63 16.65
C PHE A 228 6.61 -15.84 15.91
N CYS A 229 5.80 -16.88 15.68
CA CYS A 229 6.26 -18.12 15.04
C CYS A 229 5.46 -18.52 13.79
N LEU A 230 4.45 -17.73 13.43
CA LEU A 230 3.54 -17.91 12.30
C LEU A 230 2.77 -19.25 12.30
N ASN A 231 2.83 -20.00 13.41
CA ASN A 231 2.08 -21.23 13.56
C ASN A 231 0.67 -20.93 14.13
N PRO A 232 -0.39 -21.53 13.56
CA PRO A 232 -1.75 -21.40 14.08
C PRO A 232 -1.96 -22.20 15.38
N GLY A 233 -3.05 -21.92 16.08
CA GLY A 233 -3.52 -22.77 17.19
C GLY A 233 -3.02 -22.40 18.59
N HIS A 234 -2.27 -21.30 18.75
CA HIS A 234 -1.90 -20.76 20.06
C HIS A 234 -1.76 -19.24 20.01
N ARG A 235 -1.99 -18.56 21.15
CA ARG A 235 -1.77 -17.11 21.27
C ARG A 235 -0.30 -16.78 21.51
N GLU A 236 0.10 -15.58 21.12
CA GLU A 236 1.46 -15.05 21.27
C GLU A 236 1.99 -15.10 22.72
N ALA A 237 1.10 -14.93 23.72
CA ALA A 237 1.44 -15.05 25.14
C ALA A 237 1.90 -16.46 25.57
N ARG A 238 1.58 -17.50 24.80
CA ARG A 238 1.99 -18.89 25.06
C ARG A 238 2.91 -19.44 23.97
N CYS A 239 3.51 -18.57 23.17
CA CYS A 239 4.47 -18.99 22.15
C CYS A 239 5.78 -19.43 22.82
N ARG A 240 6.16 -20.70 22.62
CA ARG A 240 7.45 -21.25 23.13
C ARG A 240 8.67 -20.49 22.60
N MET A 241 8.62 -19.96 21.38
CA MET A 241 9.71 -19.15 20.83
C MET A 241 9.84 -17.81 21.56
N ARG A 242 8.72 -17.14 21.85
CA ARG A 242 8.71 -15.91 22.63
C ARG A 242 9.19 -16.14 24.07
N ALA A 243 8.75 -17.21 24.72
CA ALA A 243 9.19 -17.56 26.07
C ALA A 243 10.72 -17.80 26.13
N ARG A 244 11.29 -18.56 25.18
CA ARG A 244 12.74 -18.78 25.10
C ARG A 244 13.55 -17.49 24.89
N LEU A 245 13.00 -16.50 24.18
CA LEU A 245 13.66 -15.21 23.97
C LEU A 245 13.56 -14.28 25.17
N LEU A 246 12.54 -14.43 26.00
CA LEU A 246 12.37 -13.64 27.23
C LEU A 246 13.10 -14.26 28.43
N ASP A 247 13.17 -15.60 28.50
CA ASP A 247 13.88 -16.32 29.57
C ASP A 247 15.39 -16.47 29.29
N GLY A 248 15.84 -16.12 28.09
CA GLY A 248 17.25 -16.11 27.68
C GLY A 248 17.94 -14.73 27.77
N ALA A 249 17.32 -13.77 28.46
CA ALA A 249 17.84 -12.42 28.72
C ALA A 249 18.17 -12.22 30.20
#